data_AF-A0A844TXW3-F1
#
_entry.id   AF-A0A844TXW3-F1
#
_cell.length_a   1.000
_cell.length_b   1.000
_cell.length_c   1.000
_cell.angle_alpha   90.00
_cell.angle_beta   90.00
_cell.angle_gamma   90.00
#
_symmetry.space_group_name_H-M   'P 1'
#
loop_
_entity.id
_entity.type
_entity.pdbx_description
1 polymer ?
#
loop_
_entity_poly.entity_id
_entity_poly.type
_entity_poly.pdbx_seq_one_letter_code
_entity_poly.pdbx_strand_id
1 'polypeptide(L)'
;MSPSGSSNCSTSDWDTSSGSQPLPMQFHGKAVGFFRIWLVNLLLTIVTLGIWSAWAKVRTNQWFLRHTVVNGHAFDYHATGLQIFKGRLMALIAIAAYSALVWLWPSLEWAAFIALMLALPWAINAGLSFNAAMTSWSNVRFGFRGRYGGAALVFLIMPIVAVFSCGLLAPLCSRMSARYLASGYGYGNLAFATEPRLSALYAALGRSV
;
A
#
# COMPACT_ATOMS: atom_id res chain seq x y z
N MET A 1 -49.14 31.71 46.42
CA MET A 1 -48.56 32.46 45.29
C MET A 1 -47.16 31.92 45.06
N SER A 2 -47.01 31.06 44.05
CA SER A 2 -45.71 30.49 43.64
C SER A 2 -45.04 31.41 42.63
N PRO A 3 -43.70 31.49 42.57
CA PRO A 3 -43.01 31.77 41.34
C PRO A 3 -42.35 30.48 40.81
N SER A 4 -42.60 30.26 39.54
CA SER A 4 -42.09 29.22 38.65
C SER A 4 -40.56 29.22 38.55
N GLY A 5 -39.93 28.09 38.87
CA GLY A 5 -38.55 27.80 38.48
C GLY A 5 -38.50 27.40 37.00
N SER A 6 -37.87 28.22 36.17
CA SER A 6 -37.57 27.90 34.78
C SER A 6 -36.40 26.91 34.73
N SER A 7 -36.68 25.70 34.27
CA SER A 7 -35.70 24.67 33.92
C SER A 7 -34.88 25.13 32.72
N ASN A 8 -33.61 25.49 32.95
CA ASN A 8 -32.62 25.60 31.88
C ASN A 8 -32.34 24.18 31.36
N CYS A 9 -33.00 23.83 30.27
CA CYS A 9 -32.67 22.67 29.46
C CYS A 9 -31.32 22.96 28.80
N SER A 10 -30.25 22.41 29.36
CA SER A 10 -28.94 22.36 28.71
C SER A 10 -29.11 21.49 27.47
N THR A 11 -29.37 22.14 26.33
CA THR A 11 -29.08 21.58 25.02
C THR A 11 -27.64 21.11 25.07
N SER A 12 -27.43 19.80 25.00
CA SER A 12 -26.11 19.26 24.75
C SER A 12 -25.69 19.76 23.36
N ASP A 13 -24.95 20.86 23.38
CA ASP A 13 -24.14 21.33 22.26
C ASP A 13 -23.19 20.17 21.93
N TRP A 14 -23.62 19.31 21.02
CA TRP A 14 -22.71 18.54 20.19
C TRP A 14 -22.00 19.55 19.29
N ASP A 15 -21.12 20.33 19.91
CA ASP A 15 -20.16 21.18 19.24
C ASP A 15 -19.54 20.32 18.16
N THR A 16 -19.89 20.67 16.93
CA THR A 16 -19.46 20.06 15.68
C THR A 16 -18.00 20.44 15.47
N SER A 17 -17.15 20.06 16.43
CA SER A 17 -15.72 20.01 16.31
C SER A 17 -15.39 18.77 15.49
N SER A 18 -15.67 18.88 14.18
CA SER A 18 -15.08 18.07 13.12
C SER A 18 -13.56 18.36 13.02
N GLY A 19 -12.89 18.46 14.17
CA GLY A 19 -11.46 18.53 14.29
C GLY A 19 -10.95 17.10 14.17
N SER A 20 -10.12 16.86 13.16
CA SER A 20 -9.39 15.61 12.98
C SER A 20 -8.55 15.34 14.24
N GLN A 21 -9.12 14.65 15.23
CA GLN A 21 -8.40 14.24 16.42
C GLN A 21 -7.27 13.29 15.98
N PRO A 22 -6.00 13.59 16.27
CA PRO A 22 -4.90 12.72 15.88
C PRO A 22 -5.05 11.39 16.62
N LEU A 23 -5.34 10.32 15.88
CA LEU A 23 -5.41 8.98 16.47
C LEU A 23 -3.99 8.55 16.88
N PRO A 24 -3.77 8.13 18.14
CA PRO A 24 -2.45 7.69 18.58
C PRO A 24 -2.08 6.40 17.83
N MET A 25 -0.94 6.45 17.15
CA MET A 25 -0.30 5.30 16.49
C MET A 25 0.86 4.83 17.35
N GLN A 26 0.82 3.58 17.81
CA GLN A 26 1.86 2.98 18.64
C GLN A 26 2.39 1.72 17.98
N PHE A 27 3.71 1.66 17.78
CA PHE A 27 4.39 0.49 17.25
C PHE A 27 5.17 -0.20 18.37
N HIS A 28 4.72 -1.40 18.76
CA HIS A 28 5.30 -2.17 19.88
C HIS A 28 6.34 -3.20 19.41
N GLY A 29 6.79 -3.15 18.15
CA GLY A 29 7.69 -4.15 17.58
C GLY A 29 9.13 -4.03 18.08
N LYS A 30 9.65 -5.08 18.74
CA LYS A 30 11.07 -5.19 19.09
C LYS A 30 11.91 -5.66 17.90
N ALA A 31 12.95 -4.91 17.54
CA ALA A 31 13.85 -5.23 16.41
C ALA A 31 14.51 -6.61 16.53
N VAL A 32 14.93 -7.01 17.73
CA VAL A 32 15.55 -8.34 17.98
C VAL A 32 14.58 -9.49 17.70
N GLY A 33 13.29 -9.31 18.04
CA GLY A 33 12.24 -10.29 17.76
C GLY A 33 12.02 -10.47 16.26
N PHE A 34 11.98 -9.36 15.52
CA PHE A 34 11.89 -9.36 14.07
C PHE A 34 13.09 -10.04 13.41
N PHE A 35 14.31 -9.71 13.85
CA PHE A 35 15.55 -10.25 13.28
C PHE A 35 15.60 -11.78 13.39
N ARG A 36 15.20 -12.34 14.54
CA ARG A 36 15.13 -13.80 14.73
C ARG A 36 14.17 -14.47 13.75
N ILE A 37 12.98 -13.89 13.54
CA ILE A 37 11.98 -14.44 12.61
C ILE A 37 12.47 -14.33 11.17
N TRP A 38 13.02 -13.17 10.81
CA TRP A 38 13.53 -12.91 9.46
C TRP A 38 14.70 -13.84 9.11
N LEU A 39 15.65 -14.05 10.03
CA LEU A 39 16.81 -14.91 9.81
C LEU A 39 16.41 -16.37 9.60
N VAL A 40 15.50 -16.90 10.44
CA VAL A 40 14.98 -18.26 10.28
C VAL A 40 14.27 -18.41 8.93
N ASN A 41 13.46 -17.43 8.56
CA ASN A 41 12.79 -17.43 7.26
C ASN A 41 13.80 -17.38 6.11
N LEU A 42 14.85 -16.56 6.20
CA LEU A 42 15.89 -16.46 5.19
C LEU A 42 16.61 -17.80 4.99
N LEU A 43 17.04 -18.43 6.09
CA LEU A 43 17.71 -19.73 6.04
C LEU A 43 16.81 -20.78 5.36
N LEU A 44 15.53 -20.80 5.74
CA LEU A 44 14.55 -21.73 5.17
C LEU A 44 14.28 -21.45 3.68
N THR A 45 14.29 -20.19 3.26
CA THR A 45 14.20 -19.85 1.83
C THR A 45 15.41 -20.33 1.03
N ILE A 46 16.62 -20.25 1.57
CA ILE A 46 17.83 -20.74 0.90
C ILE A 46 17.78 -22.26 0.78
N VAL A 47 17.46 -22.96 1.86
CA VAL A 47 17.37 -24.43 1.90
C VAL A 47 16.29 -24.98 0.94
N THR A 48 15.18 -24.25 0.77
CA THR A 48 14.06 -24.67 -0.11
C THR A 48 14.14 -24.08 -1.52
N LEU A 49 15.31 -23.60 -1.97
CA LEU A 49 15.51 -23.02 -3.30
C LEU A 49 14.52 -21.87 -3.63
N GLY A 50 14.12 -21.11 -2.61
CA GLY A 50 13.24 -19.96 -2.74
C GLY A 50 11.74 -20.28 -2.70
N ILE A 51 11.32 -21.55 -2.65
CA ILE A 51 9.89 -21.93 -2.58
C ILE A 51 9.25 -21.35 -1.32
N TRP A 52 9.92 -21.47 -0.16
CA TRP A 52 9.38 -21.00 1.13
C TRP A 52 9.14 -19.47 1.20
N SER A 53 9.69 -18.70 0.26
CA SER A 53 9.67 -17.24 0.32
C SER A 53 8.25 -16.64 0.27
N ALA A 54 7.28 -17.37 -0.27
CA ALA A 54 5.86 -16.98 -0.23
C ALA A 54 5.28 -17.01 1.20
N TRP A 55 5.57 -18.06 1.97
CA TRP A 55 5.12 -18.19 3.36
C TRP A 55 5.89 -17.26 4.30
N ALA A 56 7.19 -17.10 4.07
CA ALA A 56 8.01 -16.12 4.79
C ALA A 56 7.40 -14.72 4.71
N LYS A 57 7.00 -14.28 3.51
CA LYS A 57 6.36 -12.98 3.29
C LYS A 57 5.07 -12.82 4.10
N VAL A 58 4.20 -13.83 4.10
CA VAL A 58 2.95 -13.79 4.89
C VAL A 58 3.26 -13.63 6.37
N ARG A 59 4.19 -14.44 6.91
CA ARG A 59 4.52 -14.43 8.34
C ARG A 59 5.12 -13.11 8.78
N THR A 60 6.00 -12.54 7.97
CA THR A 60 6.61 -11.22 8.22
C THR A 60 5.55 -10.11 8.21
N ASN A 61 4.62 -10.13 7.25
CA ASN A 61 3.53 -9.16 7.20
C ASN A 61 2.58 -9.30 8.39
N GLN A 62 2.18 -10.53 8.75
CA GLN A 62 1.35 -10.79 9.94
C GLN A 62 2.01 -10.28 11.21
N TRP A 63 3.32 -10.48 11.36
CA TRP A 63 4.04 -9.97 12.51
C TRP A 63 4.02 -8.43 12.54
N PHE A 64 4.33 -7.76 11.43
CA PHE A 64 4.38 -6.30 11.39
C PHE A 64 3.00 -5.66 11.65
N LEU A 65 1.96 -6.18 11.02
CA LEU A 65 0.59 -5.67 11.15
C LEU A 65 0.04 -5.87 12.57
N ARG A 66 0.34 -7.00 13.22
CA ARG A 66 -0.06 -7.25 14.61
C ARG A 66 0.64 -6.37 15.66
N HIS A 67 1.85 -5.88 15.37
CA HIS A 67 2.58 -4.99 16.27
C HIS A 67 2.32 -3.50 16.00
N THR A 68 1.54 -3.20 14.96
CA THR A 68 1.09 -1.85 14.63
C THR A 68 -0.30 -1.65 15.22
N VAL A 69 -0.39 -0.85 16.28
CA VAL A 69 -1.66 -0.55 16.97
C VAL A 69 -2.07 0.88 16.65
N VAL A 70 -3.29 1.04 16.15
CA VAL A 70 -3.91 2.35 15.91
C VAL A 70 -5.19 2.39 16.74
N ASN A 71 -5.33 3.42 17.57
CA ASN A 71 -6.50 3.61 18.44
C ASN A 71 -6.84 2.38 19.32
N GLY A 72 -5.81 1.72 19.86
CA GLY A 72 -6.00 0.54 20.72
C GLY A 72 -6.27 -0.79 20.01
N HIS A 73 -6.45 -0.79 18.68
CA HIS A 73 -6.66 -2.01 17.88
C HIS A 73 -5.48 -2.27 16.93
N ALA A 74 -4.99 -3.52 16.91
CA ALA A 74 -3.97 -3.97 15.97
C ALA A 74 -4.59 -4.25 14.58
N PHE A 75 -3.76 -4.24 13.54
CA PHE A 75 -4.16 -4.71 12.22
C PHE A 75 -4.04 -6.23 12.12
N ASP A 76 -5.02 -6.86 11.48
CA ASP A 76 -5.02 -8.28 11.17
C ASP A 76 -4.77 -8.51 9.68
N TYR A 77 -4.02 -9.58 9.38
CA TYR A 77 -3.66 -9.97 8.01
C TYR A 77 -3.99 -11.44 7.79
N HIS A 78 -4.99 -11.71 6.96
CA HIS A 78 -5.55 -13.05 6.81
C HIS A 78 -4.94 -13.88 5.67
N ALA A 79 -3.83 -13.40 5.05
CA ALA A 79 -3.27 -14.01 3.84
C ALA A 79 -2.79 -15.44 4.07
N THR A 80 -2.96 -16.30 3.06
CA THR A 80 -2.34 -17.62 3.04
C THR A 80 -1.11 -17.62 2.14
N GLY A 81 -0.06 -18.37 2.54
CA GLY A 81 1.18 -18.46 1.75
C GLY A 81 0.94 -18.97 0.32
N LEU A 82 -0.04 -19.86 0.15
CA LEU A 82 -0.40 -20.43 -1.14
C LEU A 82 -0.95 -19.39 -2.13
N GLN A 83 -1.70 -18.38 -1.66
CA GLN A 83 -2.20 -17.30 -2.52
C GLN A 83 -1.05 -16.47 -3.10
N ILE A 84 -0.07 -16.11 -2.27
CA ILE A 84 1.13 -15.39 -2.71
C ILE A 84 1.98 -16.27 -3.64
N PHE A 85 2.09 -17.56 -3.34
CA PHE A 85 2.83 -18.52 -4.15
C PHE A 85 2.24 -18.63 -5.56
N LYS A 86 0.92 -18.78 -5.69
CA LYS A 86 0.23 -18.84 -7.00
C LYS A 86 0.51 -17.59 -7.85
N GLY A 87 0.44 -16.40 -7.24
CA GLY A 87 0.74 -15.16 -7.94
C GLY A 87 2.20 -15.10 -8.42
N ARG A 88 3.15 -15.54 -7.59
CA ARG A 88 4.57 -15.59 -7.97
C ARG A 88 4.83 -16.63 -9.05
N LEU A 89 4.21 -17.80 -8.97
CA LEU A 89 4.32 -18.84 -9.99
C LEU A 89 3.80 -18.33 -11.34
N MET A 90 2.65 -17.65 -11.36
CA MET A 90 2.13 -17.02 -12.57
C MET A 90 3.09 -15.95 -13.13
N ALA A 91 3.66 -15.12 -12.26
CA ALA A 91 4.65 -14.12 -12.68
C ALA A 91 5.92 -14.77 -13.28
N LEU A 92 6.42 -15.85 -12.67
CA LEU A 92 7.56 -16.61 -13.18
C LEU A 92 7.27 -17.23 -14.55
N ILE A 93 6.09 -17.83 -14.72
CA ILE A 93 5.63 -18.38 -16.01
C ILE A 93 5.56 -17.27 -17.07
N ALA A 94 4.97 -16.12 -16.72
CA ALA A 94 4.87 -14.97 -17.63
C ALA A 94 6.25 -14.44 -18.03
N ILE A 95 7.20 -14.34 -17.09
CA ILE A 95 8.58 -13.92 -17.37
C ILE A 95 9.28 -14.96 -18.25
N ALA A 96 9.17 -16.25 -17.95
CA ALA A 96 9.77 -17.30 -18.78
C ALA A 96 9.21 -17.30 -20.21
N ALA A 97 7.90 -17.11 -20.35
CA ALA A 97 7.24 -16.98 -21.66
C ALA A 97 7.72 -15.73 -22.42
N TYR A 98 7.84 -14.58 -21.73
CA TYR A 98 8.42 -13.37 -22.29
C TYR A 98 9.85 -13.59 -22.78
N SER A 99 10.71 -14.19 -21.94
CA SER A 99 12.10 -14.47 -22.28
C SER A 99 12.22 -15.43 -23.47
N ALA A 100 11.38 -16.46 -23.53
CA ALA A 100 11.33 -17.38 -24.67
C ALA A 100 10.86 -16.66 -25.94
N LEU A 101 9.83 -15.82 -25.87
CA LEU A 101 9.33 -15.05 -27.02
C LEU A 101 10.41 -14.17 -27.63
N VAL A 102 11.15 -13.44 -26.78
CA VAL A 102 12.26 -12.58 -27.18
C VAL A 102 13.41 -13.41 -27.79
N TRP A 103 13.68 -14.59 -27.24
CA TRP A 103 14.69 -15.50 -27.77
C TRP A 103 14.32 -16.06 -29.15
N LEU A 104 13.04 -16.42 -29.38
CA LEU A 104 12.57 -16.92 -30.67
C LEU A 104 12.54 -15.82 -31.74
N TRP A 105 12.11 -14.60 -31.37
CA TRP A 105 11.92 -13.49 -32.30
C TRP A 105 12.57 -12.19 -31.77
N PRO A 106 13.88 -12.02 -31.98
CA PRO A 106 14.60 -10.82 -31.55
C PRO A 106 14.07 -9.51 -32.16
N SER A 107 13.36 -9.57 -33.28
CA SER A 107 12.74 -8.37 -33.86
C SER A 107 11.56 -7.83 -33.05
N LEU A 108 10.98 -8.65 -32.15
CA LEU A 108 9.79 -8.30 -31.39
C LEU A 108 10.08 -7.73 -30.00
N GLU A 109 11.34 -7.45 -29.64
CA GLU A 109 11.71 -7.04 -28.27
C GLU A 109 10.93 -5.81 -27.78
N TRP A 110 10.89 -4.76 -28.59
CA TRP A 110 10.23 -3.51 -28.22
C TRP A 110 8.73 -3.70 -28.01
N ALA A 111 8.08 -4.50 -28.86
CA ALA A 111 6.66 -4.81 -28.70
C ALA A 111 6.41 -5.62 -27.43
N ALA A 112 7.27 -6.59 -27.13
CA ALA A 112 7.20 -7.37 -25.90
C ALA A 112 7.43 -6.48 -24.67
N PHE A 113 8.41 -5.58 -24.71
CA PHE A 113 8.70 -4.63 -23.63
C PHE A 113 7.52 -3.69 -23.36
N ILE A 114 6.90 -3.17 -24.43
CA ILE A 114 5.69 -2.34 -24.32
C ILE A 114 4.54 -3.15 -23.71
N ALA A 115 4.34 -4.40 -24.14
CA ALA A 115 3.31 -5.27 -23.56
C ALA A 115 3.55 -5.52 -22.06
N LEU A 116 4.81 -5.75 -21.65
CA LEU A 116 5.18 -5.88 -20.24
C LEU A 116 4.91 -4.59 -19.46
N MET A 117 5.27 -3.43 -20.02
CA MET A 117 4.99 -2.12 -19.41
C MET A 117 3.49 -1.87 -19.23
N LEU A 118 2.65 -2.31 -20.16
CA LEU A 118 1.19 -2.25 -20.01
C LEU A 118 0.65 -3.28 -19.00
N ALA A 119 1.32 -4.42 -18.82
CA ALA A 119 0.94 -5.42 -17.83
C ALA A 119 1.24 -4.97 -16.38
N LEU A 120 2.29 -4.17 -16.17
CA LEU A 120 2.68 -3.67 -14.84
C LEU A 120 1.59 -2.90 -14.08
N PRO A 121 0.94 -1.85 -14.62
CA PRO A 121 -0.08 -1.11 -13.88
C PRO A 121 -1.26 -1.99 -13.48
N TRP A 122 -1.59 -3.00 -14.31
CA TRP A 122 -2.56 -4.02 -13.93
C TRP A 122 -2.06 -4.88 -12.76
N ALA A 123 -0.83 -5.38 -12.82
CA ALA A 123 -0.23 -6.20 -11.77
C ALA A 123 -0.12 -5.45 -10.43
N ILE A 124 0.24 -4.16 -10.47
CA ILE A 124 0.30 -3.30 -9.28
C ILE A 124 -1.09 -3.16 -8.67
N ASN A 125 -2.11 -2.85 -9.47
CA ASN A 125 -3.49 -2.72 -8.99
C ASN A 125 -4.02 -4.04 -8.42
N ALA A 126 -3.74 -5.17 -9.07
CA ALA A 126 -4.09 -6.49 -8.57
C ALA A 126 -3.39 -6.82 -7.24
N GLY A 127 -2.13 -6.41 -7.08
CA GLY A 127 -1.38 -6.56 -5.84
C GLY A 127 -1.94 -5.71 -4.70
N LEU A 128 -2.29 -4.45 -4.98
CA LEU A 128 -2.88 -3.53 -4.02
C LEU A 128 -4.29 -3.98 -3.58
N SER A 129 -5.11 -4.44 -4.52
CA SER A 129 -6.45 -4.98 -4.22
C SER A 129 -6.39 -6.26 -3.41
N PHE A 130 -5.46 -7.17 -3.72
CA PHE A 130 -5.22 -8.37 -2.92
C PHE A 130 -4.79 -8.03 -1.49
N ASN A 131 -3.84 -7.10 -1.32
CA ASN A 131 -3.34 -6.72 -0.01
C ASN A 131 -4.42 -6.02 0.84
N ALA A 132 -5.18 -5.11 0.23
CA ALA A 132 -6.29 -4.43 0.89
C ALA A 132 -7.36 -5.42 1.36
N ALA A 133 -7.81 -6.30 0.48
CA ALA A 133 -8.82 -7.31 0.79
C ALA A 133 -8.42 -8.26 1.93
N MET A 134 -7.10 -8.41 2.14
CA MET A 134 -6.54 -9.31 3.11
C MET A 134 -6.11 -8.65 4.43
N THR A 135 -6.18 -7.32 4.49
CA THR A 135 -5.93 -6.52 5.68
C THR A 135 -7.25 -6.09 6.32
N SER A 136 -7.37 -6.26 7.63
CA SER A 136 -8.52 -5.84 8.41
C SER A 136 -8.09 -5.02 9.63
N TRP A 137 -8.95 -4.11 10.07
CA TRP A 137 -8.75 -3.30 11.27
C TRP A 137 -10.07 -3.04 11.96
N SER A 138 -10.11 -3.25 13.28
CA SER A 138 -11.33 -3.16 14.08
C SER A 138 -12.51 -3.92 13.45
N ASN A 139 -12.25 -5.16 13.01
CA ASN A 139 -13.22 -6.08 12.38
C ASN A 139 -13.79 -5.64 11.00
N VAL A 140 -13.25 -4.58 10.38
CA VAL A 140 -13.62 -4.12 9.03
C VAL A 140 -12.46 -4.33 8.06
N ARG A 141 -12.74 -4.87 6.88
CA ARG A 141 -11.73 -5.12 5.83
C ARG A 141 -11.49 -3.87 5.00
N PHE A 142 -10.23 -3.66 4.61
CA PHE A 142 -9.90 -2.62 3.65
C PHE A 142 -10.30 -3.05 2.23
N GLY A 143 -10.72 -2.07 1.43
CA GLY A 143 -10.95 -2.23 -0.01
C GLY A 143 -9.97 -1.37 -0.77
N PHE A 144 -9.60 -1.79 -1.98
CA PHE A 144 -8.87 -0.93 -2.92
C PHE A 144 -9.58 -0.88 -4.27
N ARG A 145 -9.92 0.34 -4.72
CA ARG A 145 -10.57 0.60 -6.00
C ARG A 145 -9.64 1.42 -6.90
N GLY A 146 -8.67 0.75 -7.50
CA GLY A 146 -7.73 1.34 -8.45
C GLY A 146 -8.22 1.27 -9.90
N ARG A 147 -8.09 2.38 -10.65
CA ARG A 147 -8.32 2.41 -12.10
C ARG A 147 -7.00 2.15 -12.83
N TYR A 148 -7.03 1.39 -13.93
CA TYR A 148 -5.85 1.08 -14.73
C TYR A 148 -5.10 2.34 -15.19
N GLY A 149 -5.81 3.33 -15.73
CA GLY A 149 -5.20 4.58 -16.20
C GLY A 149 -4.52 5.40 -15.10
N GLY A 150 -5.04 5.36 -13.86
CA GLY A 150 -4.41 6.03 -12.72
C GLY A 150 -3.08 5.37 -12.33
N ALA A 151 -3.06 4.03 -12.28
CA ALA A 151 -1.82 3.29 -12.03
C ALA A 151 -0.79 3.48 -13.15
N ALA A 152 -1.22 3.42 -14.42
CA ALA A 152 -0.33 3.64 -15.55
C ALA A 152 0.30 5.04 -15.51
N LEU A 153 -0.49 6.09 -15.26
CA LEU A 153 0.06 7.45 -15.20
C LEU A 153 1.08 7.60 -14.06
N VAL A 154 0.78 7.07 -12.87
CA VAL A 154 1.63 7.20 -11.69
C VAL A 154 2.89 6.33 -11.75
N PHE A 155 2.79 5.11 -12.26
CA PHE A 155 3.90 4.15 -12.20
C PHE A 155 4.65 4.01 -13.53
N LEU A 156 4.08 4.44 -14.66
CA LEU A 156 4.72 4.39 -15.97
C LEU A 156 5.13 5.78 -16.46
N ILE A 157 4.18 6.71 -16.57
CA ILE A 157 4.41 8.03 -17.18
C ILE A 157 5.27 8.92 -16.27
N MET A 158 4.91 8.98 -14.99
CA MET A 158 5.59 9.84 -14.01
C MET A 158 7.09 9.58 -13.83
N PRO A 159 7.58 8.33 -13.69
CA PRO A 159 9.03 8.09 -13.60
C PRO A 159 9.76 8.46 -14.90
N ILE A 160 9.16 8.23 -16.06
CA ILE A 160 9.72 8.67 -17.35
C ILE A 160 9.87 10.19 -17.36
N VAL A 161 8.81 10.91 -16.99
CA VAL A 161 8.81 12.37 -16.87
C VAL A 161 9.83 12.87 -15.84
N ALA A 162 9.98 12.17 -14.71
CA ALA A 162 10.96 12.51 -13.68
C ALA A 162 12.40 12.40 -14.20
N VAL A 163 12.73 11.32 -14.93
CA VAL A 163 14.05 11.12 -15.54
C VAL A 163 14.34 12.20 -16.58
N PHE A 164 13.39 12.50 -17.47
CA PHE A 164 13.56 13.56 -18.47
C PHE A 164 13.68 14.97 -17.85
N SER A 165 13.07 15.20 -16.68
CA SER A 165 13.16 16.46 -15.94
C SER A 165 14.39 16.56 -15.01
N CYS A 166 15.36 15.66 -15.13
CA CYS A 166 16.56 15.60 -14.29
C CYS A 166 16.24 15.52 -12.77
N GLY A 167 15.14 14.85 -12.40
CA GLY A 167 14.72 14.66 -11.01
C GLY A 167 13.94 15.82 -10.39
N LEU A 168 13.75 16.93 -11.11
CA LEU A 168 13.07 18.12 -10.58
C LEU A 168 11.57 17.88 -10.29
N LEU A 169 10.98 16.87 -10.92
CA LEU A 169 9.60 16.42 -10.73
C LEU A 169 9.47 15.23 -9.76
N ALA A 170 10.55 14.79 -9.10
CA ALA A 170 10.49 13.76 -8.06
C ALA A 170 9.43 14.03 -6.96
N PRO A 171 9.29 15.26 -6.40
CA PRO A 171 8.26 15.54 -5.40
C PRO A 171 6.83 15.48 -5.98
N LEU A 172 6.65 15.74 -7.27
CA LEU A 172 5.36 15.58 -7.95
C LEU A 172 4.99 14.11 -8.15
N CYS A 173 5.97 13.26 -8.49
CA CYS A 173 5.78 11.81 -8.57
C CYS A 173 5.36 11.23 -7.21
N SER A 174 6.03 11.65 -6.13
CA SER A 174 5.68 11.28 -4.76
C SER A 174 4.25 11.71 -4.39
N ARG A 175 3.86 12.94 -4.75
CA ARG A 175 2.49 13.42 -4.50
C ARG A 175 1.44 12.60 -5.22
N MET A 176 1.66 12.27 -6.49
CA MET A 176 0.67 11.56 -7.29
C MET A 176 0.56 10.09 -6.91
N SER A 177 1.65 9.44 -6.51
CA SER A 177 1.61 8.09 -5.95
C SER A 177 0.90 8.06 -4.59
N ALA A 178 1.22 9.00 -3.69
CA ALA A 178 0.54 9.13 -2.41
C ALA A 178 -0.96 9.37 -2.58
N ARG A 179 -1.35 10.26 -3.51
CA ARG A 179 -2.76 10.55 -3.81
C ARG A 179 -3.46 9.34 -4.43
N TYR A 180 -2.83 8.62 -5.36
CA TYR A 180 -3.40 7.42 -5.97
C TYR A 180 -3.64 6.30 -4.96
N LEU A 181 -2.65 6.05 -4.10
CA LEU A 181 -2.78 5.05 -3.04
C LEU A 181 -3.87 5.48 -2.06
N ALA A 182 -3.80 6.69 -1.50
CA ALA A 182 -4.78 7.18 -0.53
C ALA A 182 -6.21 7.16 -1.10
N SER A 183 -6.43 7.71 -2.30
CA SER A 183 -7.76 7.71 -2.94
C SER A 183 -8.26 6.32 -3.34
N GLY A 184 -7.36 5.38 -3.57
CA GLY A 184 -7.71 4.01 -3.92
C GLY A 184 -8.12 3.18 -2.71
N TYR A 185 -7.57 3.42 -1.53
CA TYR A 185 -7.94 2.71 -0.31
C TYR A 185 -9.28 3.20 0.26
N GLY A 186 -10.09 2.25 0.72
CA GLY A 186 -11.32 2.52 1.44
C GLY A 186 -11.45 1.64 2.69
N TYR A 187 -12.19 2.15 3.66
CA TYR A 187 -12.54 1.47 4.90
C TYR A 187 -14.07 1.32 4.97
N GLY A 188 -14.56 0.09 4.76
CA GLY A 188 -15.99 -0.15 4.59
C GLY A 188 -16.56 0.66 3.40
N ASN A 189 -17.46 1.60 3.69
CA ASN A 189 -18.07 2.48 2.67
C ASN A 189 -17.36 3.84 2.53
N LEU A 190 -16.34 4.12 3.34
CA LEU A 190 -15.61 5.39 3.32
C LEU A 190 -14.37 5.27 2.44
N ALA A 191 -14.21 6.17 1.47
CA ALA A 191 -12.98 6.29 0.70
C ALA A 191 -12.01 7.22 1.43
N PHE A 192 -10.74 6.87 1.50
CA PHE A 192 -9.72 7.79 1.99
C PHE A 192 -9.42 8.83 0.91
N ALA A 193 -9.13 10.06 1.31
CA ALA A 193 -8.66 11.10 0.41
C ALA A 193 -7.54 11.85 1.10
N THR A 194 -6.42 12.01 0.40
CA THR A 194 -5.29 12.78 0.89
C THR A 194 -4.93 13.83 -0.14
N GLU A 195 -4.75 15.05 0.33
CA GLU A 195 -4.21 16.16 -0.45
C GLU A 195 -2.84 16.57 0.13
N PRO A 196 -1.75 15.90 -0.26
CA PRO A 196 -0.43 16.30 0.19
C PRO A 196 -0.13 17.71 -0.32
N ARG A 197 0.31 18.61 0.57
CA ARG A 197 0.72 19.97 0.20
C ARG A 197 2.00 19.91 -0.62
N LEU A 198 1.95 20.43 -1.85
CA LEU A 198 3.08 20.40 -2.78
C LEU A 198 4.28 21.20 -2.25
N SER A 199 4.02 22.35 -1.63
CA SER A 199 5.07 23.21 -1.04
C SER A 199 5.86 22.50 0.07
N ALA A 200 5.19 21.68 0.88
CA ALA A 200 5.86 20.90 1.92
C ALA A 200 6.77 19.81 1.35
N LEU A 201 6.38 19.17 0.24
CA LEU A 201 7.18 18.15 -0.45
C LEU A 201 8.41 18.76 -1.14
N TYR A 202 8.26 19.91 -1.80
CA TYR A 202 9.39 20.63 -2.39
C TYR A 202 10.34 21.19 -1.30
N ALA A 203 9.81 21.70 -0.20
CA ALA A 203 10.62 22.16 0.93
C ALA A 203 11.40 21.02 1.60
N ALA A 204 10.84 19.79 1.64
CA ALA A 204 11.53 18.61 2.13
C ALA A 204 12.67 18.18 1.18
N LEU A 205 12.43 18.22 -0.13
CA LEU A 205 13.47 17.92 -1.13
C LEU A 205 14.66 18.89 -1.01
N GLY A 206 14.39 20.19 -0.89
CA GLY A 206 15.42 21.21 -0.71
C GLY A 206 16.16 21.15 0.64
N ARG A 207 15.64 20.39 1.62
CA ARG A 207 16.31 20.14 2.90
C ARG A 207 17.17 18.87 2.88
N SER A 208 17.01 18.02 1.87
CA SER A 208 17.70 16.72 1.73
C SER A 208 18.88 16.73 0.75
N VAL A 209 19.10 17.83 0.03
CA VAL A 209 20.25 18.08 -0.85
C VAL A 209 21.16 19.10 -0.16
#